data_AF-A0A2S4PVK4-F1
#
_entry.id   AF-A0A2S4PVK4-F1
#
_cell.length_a   1.000
_cell.length_b   1.000
_cell.length_c   1.000
_cell.angle_alpha   90.00
_cell.angle_beta   90.00
_cell.angle_gamma   90.00
#
_symmetry.space_group_name_H-M   'P 1'
#
loop_
_entity.id
_entity.type
_entity.pdbx_description
1 polymer ?
#
loop_
_entity_poly.entity_id
_entity_poly.type
_entity_poly.pdbx_seq_one_letter_code
_entity_poly.pdbx_strand_id
1 'polypeptide(L)'
;MAKLRIAVRVLLEGYVWELPLLFQLVCSEIICLSRSIHIFDAVQLVDEELEKCTLQSSSWRKDWLNKFLTGSLEVAFEYDNADFENLSLFNKLKNTDLIKSLAENLFKICYSQIPKSSNLIPELLEEKSPRLDSESELTLTPTSSNDGSEDKTLNEFLSLSHISCTLLQ
;
A
#
# COMPACT_ATOMS: atom_id res chain seq x y z
N MET A 1 12.26 -1.89 -18.25
CA MET A 1 12.43 -3.37 -18.28
C MET A 1 13.85 -3.85 -18.00
N ALA A 2 14.78 -3.92 -18.98
CA ALA A 2 16.06 -4.66 -18.81
C ALA A 2 16.89 -4.25 -17.56
N LYS A 3 17.10 -2.94 -17.32
CA LYS A 3 17.77 -2.45 -16.11
C LYS A 3 17.09 -2.90 -14.81
N LEU A 4 15.75 -2.84 -14.75
CA LEU A 4 14.98 -3.22 -13.57
C LEU A 4 15.12 -4.71 -13.27
N ARG A 5 15.14 -5.57 -14.31
CA ARG A 5 15.38 -7.01 -14.15
C ARG A 5 16.76 -7.28 -13.53
N ILE A 6 17.79 -6.53 -13.96
CA ILE A 6 19.13 -6.61 -13.37
C ILE A 6 19.10 -6.16 -11.90
N ALA A 7 18.48 -5.02 -11.58
CA ALA A 7 18.41 -4.52 -10.20
C ALA A 7 17.65 -5.48 -9.26
N VAL A 8 16.48 -5.99 -9.66
CA VAL A 8 15.71 -7.00 -8.91
C VAL A 8 16.53 -8.29 -8.70
N ARG A 9 17.27 -8.74 -9.71
CA ARG A 9 18.13 -9.92 -9.59
C ARG A 9 19.30 -9.69 -8.63
N VAL A 10 20.01 -8.56 -8.72
CA VAL A 10 21.08 -8.20 -7.78
C VAL A 10 20.57 -8.11 -6.34
N LEU A 11 19.34 -7.62 -6.13
CA LEU A 11 18.70 -7.62 -4.83
C LEU A 11 18.47 -9.04 -4.29
N LEU A 12 17.90 -9.93 -5.11
CA LEU A 12 17.57 -11.31 -4.71
C LEU A 12 18.83 -12.17 -4.48
N GLU A 13 19.79 -12.13 -5.41
CA GLU A 13 21.04 -12.90 -5.38
C GLU A 13 22.11 -12.29 -4.46
N GLY A 14 21.92 -11.04 -4.02
CA GLY A 14 22.82 -10.27 -3.13
C GLY A 14 23.09 -10.89 -1.75
N TYR A 15 22.74 -12.15 -1.50
CA TYR A 15 23.10 -12.88 -0.27
C TYR A 15 24.62 -13.13 -0.21
N VAL A 16 25.26 -13.30 -1.35
CA VAL A 16 26.73 -13.45 -1.48
C VAL A 16 27.49 -12.15 -1.14
N TRP A 17 26.79 -11.02 -1.01
CA TRP A 17 27.38 -9.69 -0.91
C TRP A 17 26.91 -9.00 0.39
N GLU A 18 27.69 -9.09 1.47
CA GLU A 18 27.43 -8.41 2.76
C GLU A 18 27.70 -6.89 2.68
N LEU A 19 27.02 -6.22 1.76
CA LEU A 19 27.24 -4.81 1.40
C LEU A 19 25.94 -3.99 1.59
N PRO A 20 25.68 -3.42 2.78
CA PRO A 20 24.47 -2.65 3.05
C PRO A 20 24.24 -1.47 2.10
N LEU A 21 25.32 -0.81 1.66
CA LEU A 21 25.27 0.28 0.67
C LEU A 21 24.83 -0.19 -0.72
N LEU A 22 25.22 -1.41 -1.13
CA LEU A 22 24.77 -1.99 -2.39
C LEU A 22 23.26 -2.29 -2.35
N PHE A 23 22.76 -2.81 -1.22
CA PHE A 23 21.32 -2.98 -1.01
C PHE A 23 20.56 -1.64 -1.14
N GLN A 24 21.01 -0.59 -0.44
CA GLN A 24 20.38 0.74 -0.50
C GLN A 24 20.36 1.31 -1.93
N LEU A 25 21.49 1.23 -2.64
CA LEU A 25 21.62 1.70 -4.02
C LEU A 25 20.69 0.93 -4.97
N VAL A 26 20.65 -0.40 -4.86
CA VAL A 26 19.79 -1.26 -5.70
C VAL A 26 18.31 -1.01 -5.43
N CYS A 27 17.91 -0.83 -4.18
CA CYS A 27 16.53 -0.45 -3.83
C CYS A 27 16.16 0.94 -4.36
N SER A 28 17.09 1.92 -4.31
CA SER A 28 16.89 3.24 -4.93
C SER A 28 16.73 3.12 -6.45
N GLU A 29 17.55 2.32 -7.12
CA GLU A 29 17.48 2.10 -8.58
C GLU A 29 16.16 1.38 -8.97
N ILE A 30 15.69 0.40 -8.18
CA ILE A 30 14.38 -0.23 -8.37
C ILE A 30 13.26 0.82 -8.33
N ILE A 31 13.29 1.75 -7.36
CA ILE A 31 12.30 2.82 -7.19
C ILE A 31 12.40 3.87 -8.31
N CYS A 32 13.60 4.29 -8.73
CA CYS A 32 13.76 5.24 -9.83
C CYS A 32 13.29 4.62 -11.17
N LEU A 33 13.60 3.34 -11.43
CA LEU A 33 13.26 2.64 -12.67
C LEU A 33 11.78 2.22 -12.77
N SER A 34 11.12 1.90 -11.66
CA SER A 34 9.70 1.49 -11.68
C SER A 34 8.76 2.63 -12.06
N ARG A 35 9.09 3.86 -11.66
CA ARG A 35 8.35 5.10 -12.00
C ARG A 35 8.23 5.38 -13.51
N SER A 36 8.95 4.64 -14.36
CA SER A 36 8.95 4.80 -15.83
C SER A 36 8.36 3.60 -16.59
N ILE A 37 7.65 2.69 -15.92
CA ILE A 37 6.95 1.55 -16.52
C ILE A 37 5.58 1.34 -15.87
N HIS A 38 4.76 0.45 -16.45
CA HIS A 38 3.48 0.11 -15.83
C HIS A 38 3.66 -0.69 -14.54
N ILE A 39 2.78 -0.51 -13.56
CA ILE A 39 2.89 -1.24 -12.28
C ILE A 39 2.75 -2.76 -12.49
N PHE A 40 1.87 -3.21 -13.40
CA PHE A 40 1.73 -4.62 -13.74
C PHE A 40 2.94 -5.20 -14.49
N ASP A 41 3.66 -4.38 -15.28
CA ASP A 41 4.94 -4.78 -15.87
C ASP A 41 6.02 -4.99 -14.78
N ALA A 42 6.03 -4.14 -13.75
CA ALA A 42 6.92 -4.29 -12.60
C ALA A 42 6.59 -5.54 -11.78
N VAL A 43 5.30 -5.78 -11.52
CA VAL A 43 4.81 -6.98 -10.82
C VAL A 43 5.18 -8.26 -11.58
N GLN A 44 4.89 -8.35 -12.89
CA GLN A 44 5.23 -9.53 -13.69
C GLN A 44 6.75 -9.76 -13.74
N LEU A 45 7.54 -8.69 -13.87
CA LEU A 45 9.01 -8.79 -13.87
C LEU A 45 9.55 -9.30 -12.53
N VAL A 46 8.97 -8.90 -11.40
CA VAL A 46 9.38 -9.40 -10.08
C VAL A 46 8.94 -10.86 -9.88
N ASP A 47 7.72 -11.23 -10.26
CA ASP A 47 7.23 -12.62 -10.23
C ASP A 47 8.15 -13.56 -11.03
N GLU A 48 8.50 -13.16 -12.24
CA GLU A 48 9.44 -13.85 -13.11
C GLU A 48 10.82 -14.08 -12.48
N GLU A 49 11.40 -13.06 -11.83
CA GLU A 49 12.73 -13.20 -11.19
C GLU A 49 12.66 -13.92 -9.84
N LEU A 50 11.50 -13.88 -9.15
CA LEU A 50 11.24 -14.71 -7.97
C LEU A 50 11.11 -16.20 -8.32
N GLU A 51 10.48 -16.56 -9.46
CA GLU A 51 10.46 -17.93 -9.99
C GLU A 51 11.88 -18.43 -10.31
N LYS A 52 12.70 -17.58 -10.94
CA LYS A 52 14.08 -17.91 -11.35
C LYS A 52 15.08 -17.93 -10.18
N CYS A 53 14.70 -17.46 -8.99
CA CYS A 53 15.59 -17.34 -7.84
C CYS A 53 15.82 -18.70 -7.17
N THR A 54 16.83 -19.43 -7.65
CA THR A 54 17.22 -20.77 -7.15
C THR A 54 17.95 -20.75 -5.81
N LEU A 55 18.45 -19.59 -5.37
CA LEU A 55 19.11 -19.42 -4.08
C LEU A 55 18.08 -19.25 -2.95
N GLN A 56 18.46 -19.58 -1.72
CA GLN A 56 17.78 -19.09 -0.53
C GLN A 56 18.06 -17.58 -0.33
N SER A 57 17.46 -16.76 -1.20
CA SER A 57 17.36 -15.32 -1.01
C SER A 57 16.77 -15.04 0.38
N SER A 58 17.48 -14.29 1.23
CA SER A 58 17.01 -14.02 2.60
C SER A 58 15.61 -13.38 2.59
N SER A 59 14.71 -13.87 3.44
CA SER A 59 13.27 -13.57 3.40
C SER A 59 12.99 -12.07 3.36
N TRP A 60 13.71 -11.29 4.17
CA TRP A 60 13.54 -9.84 4.30
C TRP A 60 13.67 -9.07 2.97
N ARG A 61 14.35 -9.62 1.96
CA ARG A 61 14.44 -9.00 0.62
C ARG A 61 13.23 -9.31 -0.26
N LYS A 62 12.65 -10.50 -0.13
CA LYS A 62 11.34 -10.84 -0.70
C LYS A 62 10.26 -10.01 -0.01
N ASP A 63 10.33 -9.86 1.32
CA ASP A 63 9.43 -8.99 2.10
C ASP A 63 9.55 -7.52 1.68
N TRP A 64 10.77 -7.03 1.39
CA TRP A 64 10.97 -5.68 0.86
C TRP A 64 10.36 -5.50 -0.53
N LEU A 65 10.59 -6.44 -1.46
CA LEU A 65 9.97 -6.40 -2.80
C LEU A 65 8.44 -6.45 -2.73
N ASN A 66 7.88 -7.30 -1.88
CA ASN A 66 6.42 -7.38 -1.66
C ASN A 66 5.88 -6.05 -1.14
N LYS A 67 6.48 -5.46 -0.09
CA LYS A 67 6.07 -4.15 0.45
C LYS A 67 6.18 -3.01 -0.57
N PHE A 68 7.25 -3.01 -1.36
CA PHE A 68 7.47 -2.05 -2.44
C PHE A 68 6.37 -2.16 -3.51
N LEU A 69 6.04 -3.38 -3.95
CA LEU A 69 4.99 -3.60 -4.94
C LEU A 69 3.59 -3.27 -4.41
N THR A 70 3.25 -3.66 -3.17
CA THR A 70 1.93 -3.34 -2.58
C THR A 70 1.75 -1.83 -2.42
N GLY A 71 2.75 -1.11 -1.90
CA GLY A 71 2.67 0.35 -1.79
C GLY A 71 2.65 1.07 -3.14
N SER A 72 3.29 0.49 -4.17
CA SER A 72 3.24 1.03 -5.54
C SER A 72 1.90 0.75 -6.22
N LEU A 73 1.22 -0.36 -5.91
CA LEU A 73 -0.12 -0.68 -6.37
C LEU A 73 -1.19 0.17 -5.68
N GLU A 74 -1.02 0.47 -4.39
CA GLU A 74 -1.87 1.38 -3.62
C GLU A 74 -1.86 2.79 -4.23
N VAL A 75 -0.67 3.36 -4.45
CA VAL A 75 -0.52 4.66 -5.13
C VAL A 75 -1.02 4.64 -6.58
N ALA A 76 -0.86 3.53 -7.31
CA ALA A 76 -1.38 3.41 -8.66
C ALA A 76 -2.92 3.39 -8.68
N PHE A 77 -3.56 2.63 -7.77
CA PHE A 77 -5.02 2.54 -7.65
C PHE A 77 -5.66 3.87 -7.25
N GLU A 78 -5.01 4.65 -6.38
CA GLU A 78 -5.47 6.00 -6.01
C GLU A 78 -5.37 7.00 -7.18
N TYR A 79 -4.48 6.76 -8.15
CA TYR A 79 -4.28 7.64 -9.31
C TYR A 79 -5.19 7.27 -10.49
N ASP A 80 -5.23 6.00 -10.87
CA ASP A 80 -6.13 5.45 -11.91
C ASP A 80 -6.49 4.00 -11.55
N ASN A 81 -7.78 3.74 -11.35
CA ASN A 81 -8.29 2.42 -11.01
C ASN A 81 -8.81 1.63 -12.23
N ALA A 82 -8.83 2.20 -13.43
CA ALA A 82 -9.44 1.56 -14.61
C ALA A 82 -8.74 0.24 -15.00
N ASP A 83 -7.41 0.18 -14.95
CA ASP A 83 -6.66 -1.06 -15.24
C ASP A 83 -6.91 -2.16 -14.20
N PHE A 84 -7.35 -1.82 -12.99
CA PHE A 84 -7.61 -2.80 -11.93
C PHE A 84 -8.94 -3.54 -12.11
N GLU A 85 -9.84 -3.06 -12.98
CA GLU A 85 -11.00 -3.84 -13.44
C GLU A 85 -10.55 -5.07 -14.27
N ASN A 86 -9.39 -4.97 -14.93
CA ASN A 86 -8.86 -6.00 -15.81
C ASN A 86 -8.02 -7.04 -15.05
N LEU A 87 -8.69 -7.91 -14.29
CA LEU A 87 -8.04 -9.00 -13.53
C LEU A 87 -7.14 -9.93 -14.38
N SER A 88 -7.27 -9.95 -15.71
CA SER A 88 -6.42 -10.78 -16.59
C SER A 88 -4.93 -10.41 -16.53
N LEU A 89 -4.60 -9.22 -16.05
CA LEU A 89 -3.22 -8.75 -15.82
C LEU A 89 -2.49 -9.61 -14.78
N PHE A 90 -3.20 -10.24 -13.84
CA PHE A 90 -2.63 -11.13 -12.82
C PHE A 90 -2.56 -12.61 -13.26
N ASN A 91 -3.25 -13.01 -14.33
CA ASN A 91 -3.39 -14.42 -14.75
C ASN A 91 -2.09 -15.11 -15.19
N LYS A 92 -0.97 -14.37 -15.28
CA LYS A 92 0.36 -14.89 -15.68
C LYS A 92 1.32 -15.10 -14.50
N LEU A 93 0.96 -14.60 -13.32
CA LEU A 93 1.81 -14.69 -12.13
C LEU A 93 1.86 -16.14 -11.62
N LYS A 94 2.99 -16.52 -11.01
CA LYS A 94 3.24 -17.88 -10.53
C LYS A 94 3.66 -17.97 -9.07
N ASN A 95 4.24 -16.89 -8.52
CA ASN A 95 4.75 -16.89 -7.16
C ASN A 95 3.59 -16.73 -6.16
N THR A 96 3.17 -17.85 -5.55
CA THR A 96 2.02 -17.91 -4.64
C THR A 96 2.09 -16.90 -3.49
N ASP A 97 3.28 -16.65 -2.95
CA ASP A 97 3.47 -15.71 -1.82
C ASP A 97 3.25 -14.26 -2.27
N LEU A 98 3.80 -13.87 -3.42
CA LEU A 98 3.55 -12.57 -4.05
C LEU A 98 2.05 -12.44 -4.39
N ILE A 99 1.47 -13.40 -5.11
CA ILE A 99 0.04 -13.40 -5.51
C ILE A 99 -0.85 -13.21 -4.28
N LYS A 100 -0.58 -13.93 -3.19
CA LYS A 100 -1.32 -13.79 -1.92
C LYS A 100 -1.14 -12.39 -1.31
N SER A 101 0.09 -11.89 -1.24
CA SER A 101 0.39 -10.56 -0.70
C SER A 101 -0.29 -9.43 -1.50
N LEU A 102 -0.33 -9.56 -2.83
CA LEU A 102 -1.01 -8.60 -3.71
C LEU A 102 -2.53 -8.70 -3.56
N ALA A 103 -3.10 -9.91 -3.62
CA ALA A 103 -4.55 -10.10 -3.45
C ALA A 103 -5.07 -9.59 -2.10
N GLU A 104 -4.32 -9.79 -1.01
CA GLU A 104 -4.67 -9.29 0.32
C GLU A 104 -4.61 -7.75 0.40
N ASN A 105 -3.63 -7.12 -0.26
CA ASN A 105 -3.51 -5.66 -0.32
C ASN A 105 -4.60 -5.03 -1.21
N LEU A 106 -4.84 -5.57 -2.41
CA LEU A 106 -5.91 -5.12 -3.30
C LEU A 106 -7.29 -5.27 -2.66
N PHE A 107 -7.55 -6.36 -1.93
CA PHE A 107 -8.79 -6.53 -1.18
C PHE A 107 -8.97 -5.44 -0.11
N LYS A 108 -7.90 -5.07 0.62
CA LYS A 108 -7.93 -3.98 1.61
C LYS A 108 -8.20 -2.62 0.97
N ILE A 109 -7.59 -2.33 -0.18
CA ILE A 109 -7.80 -1.09 -0.95
C ILE A 109 -9.25 -1.02 -1.46
N CYS A 110 -9.75 -2.06 -2.11
CA CYS A 110 -11.14 -2.08 -2.58
C CYS A 110 -12.15 -2.00 -1.42
N TYR A 111 -11.86 -2.62 -0.26
CA TYR A 111 -12.74 -2.59 0.91
C TYR A 111 -12.72 -1.23 1.65
N SER A 112 -11.60 -0.49 1.66
CA SER A 112 -11.54 0.83 2.27
C SER A 112 -12.34 1.89 1.49
N GLN A 113 -12.47 1.70 0.16
CA GLN A 113 -13.24 2.54 -0.74
C GLN A 113 -14.76 2.30 -0.69
N ILE A 114 -15.23 1.19 -0.08
CA ILE A 114 -16.66 0.97 0.14
C ILE A 114 -17.15 2.04 1.12
N PRO A 115 -18.12 2.91 0.75
CA PRO A 115 -18.62 3.93 1.65
C PRO A 115 -19.22 3.27 2.89
N LYS A 116 -18.60 3.49 4.06
CA LYS A 116 -19.13 3.03 5.34
C LYS A 116 -20.49 3.68 5.55
N SER A 117 -21.56 2.90 5.41
CA SER A 117 -22.95 3.36 5.44
C SER A 117 -23.44 3.70 6.86
N SER A 118 -22.67 4.53 7.57
CA SER A 118 -23.14 5.24 8.74
C SER A 118 -24.13 6.32 8.29
N ASN A 119 -25.20 6.50 9.05
CA ASN A 119 -26.18 7.57 8.89
C ASN A 119 -27.20 7.39 7.74
N LEU A 120 -27.54 6.15 7.36
CA LEU A 120 -28.94 5.84 7.02
C LEU A 120 -29.70 5.59 8.33
N ILE A 121 -30.13 6.68 8.97
CA ILE A 121 -31.03 6.62 10.13
C ILE A 121 -32.45 6.37 9.59
N PRO A 122 -33.12 5.25 9.91
CA PRO A 122 -34.43 4.92 9.37
C PRO A 122 -35.56 5.59 10.19
N GLU A 123 -35.53 6.92 10.29
CA GLU A 123 -36.41 7.68 11.19
C GLU A 123 -37.02 8.90 10.48
N LEU A 124 -37.75 8.61 9.39
CA LEU A 124 -38.60 9.59 8.67
C LEU A 124 -40.03 9.04 8.44
N LEU A 125 -40.49 8.22 9.38
CA LEU A 125 -41.86 7.70 9.49
C LEU A 125 -42.42 7.85 10.91
N GLU A 126 -42.15 8.98 11.57
CA GLU A 126 -43.01 9.40 12.69
C GLU A 126 -44.36 9.85 12.12
N GLU A 127 -45.37 8.98 12.27
CA GLU A 127 -46.75 9.35 11.99
C GLU A 127 -47.23 10.45 12.94
N LYS A 128 -48.04 11.36 12.40
CA LYS A 128 -48.47 12.61 13.03
C LYS A 128 -49.46 12.41 14.18
N SER A 129 -48.98 12.01 15.35
CA SER A 129 -49.75 11.88 16.59
C SER A 129 -49.86 13.22 17.35
N PRO A 130 -50.99 13.58 17.98
CA PRO A 130 -51.20 14.90 18.56
C PRO A 130 -50.63 15.09 19.98
N ARG A 131 -50.36 16.35 20.33
CA ARG A 131 -49.90 16.81 21.65
C ARG A 131 -50.74 16.27 22.82
N LEU A 132 -50.05 15.96 23.92
CA LEU A 132 -50.48 16.31 25.28
C LEU A 132 -49.27 16.85 26.06
N ASP A 133 -49.51 17.87 26.88
CA ASP A 133 -48.46 18.65 27.54
C ASP A 133 -48.07 18.05 28.90
N SER A 134 -46.80 18.19 29.30
CA SER A 134 -46.37 18.04 30.71
C SER A 134 -45.00 18.69 30.92
N GLU A 135 -44.90 19.64 31.85
CA GLU A 135 -43.67 20.33 32.21
C GLU A 135 -42.97 19.65 33.41
N SER A 136 -41.64 19.57 33.42
CA SER A 136 -40.90 19.52 34.68
C SER A 136 -39.42 19.92 34.56
N GLU A 137 -38.92 20.46 35.66
CA GLU A 137 -37.74 21.31 35.88
C GLU A 137 -36.33 20.65 35.76
N LEU A 138 -35.32 21.49 35.45
CA LEU A 138 -34.02 21.73 36.15
C LEU A 138 -33.17 20.51 36.67
N THR A 139 -31.82 20.45 36.67
CA THR A 139 -30.76 21.45 36.41
C THR A 139 -29.33 20.83 36.22
N LEU A 140 -28.39 21.65 35.70
CA LEU A 140 -26.92 21.69 35.91
C LEU A 140 -25.94 20.59 35.40
N THR A 141 -24.88 21.09 34.75
CA THR A 141 -23.52 20.55 34.47
C THR A 141 -22.55 20.86 35.65
N PRO A 142 -21.21 20.60 35.65
CA PRO A 142 -20.25 20.09 34.63
C PRO A 142 -19.40 18.88 35.17
N THR A 143 -18.12 18.54 34.91
CA THR A 143 -16.92 19.20 34.29
C THR A 143 -15.79 18.20 33.94
N SER A 144 -15.01 18.45 32.86
CA SER A 144 -13.64 17.93 32.61
C SER A 144 -13.47 16.40 32.37
N SER A 145 -12.54 15.88 31.57
CA SER A 145 -11.16 16.33 31.30
C SER A 145 -10.60 15.83 29.93
N ASN A 146 -9.38 16.23 29.61
CA ASN A 146 -8.69 16.02 28.34
C ASN A 146 -7.34 15.30 28.54
N ASP A 147 -7.06 14.25 27.78
CA ASP A 147 -5.74 14.12 27.13
C ASP A 147 -5.81 13.27 25.86
N GLY A 148 -5.09 13.68 24.81
CA GLY A 148 -5.25 13.19 23.44
C GLY A 148 -3.92 12.89 22.75
N SER A 149 -3.70 11.61 22.45
CA SER A 149 -2.52 11.08 21.75
C SER A 149 -2.25 11.74 20.39
N GLU A 150 -1.01 12.19 20.16
CA GLU A 150 -0.41 12.29 18.82
C GLU A 150 1.01 11.70 18.83
N ASP A 151 1.20 10.56 18.15
CA ASP A 151 2.53 10.01 17.81
C ASP A 151 2.97 10.55 16.44
N LYS A 152 4.24 10.96 16.31
CA LYS A 152 4.78 11.71 15.15
C LYS A 152 6.10 11.14 14.65
N THR A 153 6.06 9.95 14.05
CA THR A 153 7.26 9.25 13.53
C THR A 153 7.09 8.53 12.16
N LEU A 154 6.43 9.15 11.17
CA LEU A 154 6.31 8.56 9.81
C LEU A 154 6.74 9.43 8.60
N ASN A 155 6.93 10.74 8.73
CA ASN A 155 7.14 11.63 7.56
C ASN A 155 8.60 11.77 7.05
N GLU A 156 9.57 11.07 7.63
CA GLU A 156 11.00 11.31 7.32
C GLU A 156 11.56 10.46 6.16
N PHE A 157 10.96 9.29 5.88
CA PHE A 157 11.50 8.34 4.89
C PHE A 157 11.27 8.72 3.41
N LEU A 158 10.22 9.47 3.10
CA LEU A 158 9.92 9.86 1.70
C LEU A 158 10.92 10.89 1.16
N SER A 159 11.38 11.80 2.03
CA SER A 159 12.23 12.94 1.72
C SER A 159 13.59 12.56 1.10
N LEU A 160 14.21 11.48 1.59
CA LEU A 160 15.54 11.04 1.14
C LEU A 160 15.52 10.41 -0.27
N SER A 161 14.37 9.96 -0.76
CA SER A 161 14.24 9.35 -2.10
C SER A 161 14.43 10.33 -3.26
N HIS A 162 14.29 11.64 -3.02
CA HIS A 162 14.33 12.66 -4.08
C HIS A 162 15.75 13.05 -4.52
N ILE A 163 16.76 12.86 -3.68
CA ILE A 163 18.14 13.32 -3.96
C ILE A 163 18.92 12.32 -4.84
N SER A 164 18.53 11.04 -4.83
CA SER A 164 19.28 9.97 -5.49
C SER A 164 19.06 9.92 -7.02
N CYS A 165 17.81 10.05 -7.49
CA CYS A 165 17.50 9.88 -8.92
C CYS A 165 18.00 11.03 -9.83
N THR A 166 18.55 12.13 -9.30
CA THR A 166 18.99 13.31 -10.07
C THR A 166 20.50 13.39 -10.33
N LEU A 167 21.30 12.46 -9.79
CA LEU A 167 22.77 12.46 -9.86
C LEU A 167 23.36 11.48 -10.90
N LEU A 168 22.54 10.94 -11.81
CA LEU A 168 22.92 9.90 -12.78
C LEU A 168 22.43 10.20 -14.23
N GLN A 169 22.49 11.47 -14.63
CA GLN A 169 22.34 11.92 -16.03
C GLN A 169 23.58 12.72 -16.46
#